data_AF-A0A0A9X7X8-F1
#
_entry.id   AF-A0A0A9X7X8-F1
#
_cell.length_a   1.000
_cell.length_b   1.000
_cell.length_c   1.000
_cell.angle_alpha   90.00
_cell.angle_beta   90.00
_cell.angle_gamma   90.00
#
_symmetry.space_group_name_H-M   'P 1'
#
loop_
_entity.id
_entity.type
_entity.pdbx_description
1 polymer ?
#
loop_
_entity_poly.entity_id
_entity_poly.type
_entity_poly.pdbx_seq_one_letter_code
_entity_poly.pdbx_strand_id
1 'polypeptide(L)'
;MSDRYCTVANMTDIRISTVNLLSCCTFCGMGCQGGWPAMAWLWWAYVGLSTEDCQPYPFPPCSHHSESDKYPECPAKPYDTPQCNKTCNNSSDKMRLYKGENAYFVSGADDYQRELMTNGPFEVALTVY
;
A
#
# COMPACT_ATOMS: atom_id res chain seq x y z
N MET A 1 6.61 -0.62 -0.35
CA MET A 1 6.73 -2.07 -0.68
C MET A 1 7.21 -2.27 -2.11
N SER A 2 6.50 -1.78 -3.13
CA SER A 2 6.92 -1.86 -4.55
C SER A 2 8.36 -1.44 -4.80
N ASP A 3 8.76 -0.28 -4.29
CA ASP A 3 10.13 0.23 -4.48
C ASP A 3 11.18 -0.75 -3.96
N ARG A 4 10.91 -1.45 -2.87
CA ARG A 4 11.82 -2.44 -2.28
C ARG A 4 11.93 -3.73 -3.09
N TYR A 5 10.94 -4.06 -3.92
CA TYR A 5 11.15 -5.11 -4.92
C TYR A 5 12.21 -4.71 -5.95
N CYS A 6 12.28 -3.43 -6.29
CA CYS A 6 13.32 -2.92 -7.19
C CYS A 6 14.68 -2.79 -6.47
N THR A 7 14.74 -2.11 -5.31
CA THR A 7 16.01 -1.77 -4.64
C THR A 7 16.67 -2.94 -3.94
N VAL A 8 15.90 -3.88 -3.38
CA VAL A 8 16.43 -5.01 -2.59
C VAL A 8 16.38 -6.32 -3.37
N ALA A 9 15.28 -6.57 -4.09
CA ALA A 9 15.07 -7.85 -4.76
C ALA A 9 15.38 -7.86 -6.26
N ASN A 10 15.88 -6.74 -6.83
CA ASN A 10 16.20 -6.58 -8.26
C ASN A 10 15.04 -7.00 -9.21
N MET A 11 13.79 -6.82 -8.76
CA MET A 11 12.59 -7.05 -9.56
C MET A 11 11.97 -5.69 -9.93
N THR A 12 11.96 -5.38 -11.22
CA THR A 12 11.47 -4.09 -11.73
C THR A 12 9.96 -4.09 -11.94
N ASP A 13 9.32 -2.95 -11.70
CA ASP A 13 7.90 -2.66 -11.99
C ASP A 13 6.87 -3.61 -11.34
N ILE A 14 7.18 -4.14 -10.14
CA ILE A 14 6.18 -4.84 -9.32
C ILE A 14 5.38 -3.83 -8.50
N ARG A 15 4.17 -3.52 -8.97
CA ARG A 15 3.24 -2.62 -8.27
C ARG A 15 2.33 -3.41 -7.35
N ILE A 16 2.45 -3.20 -6.05
CA ILE A 16 1.71 -3.92 -5.02
C ILE A 16 0.32 -3.31 -4.88
N SER A 17 -0.71 -4.17 -4.88
CA SER A 17 -2.09 -3.73 -4.78
C SER A 17 -2.39 -3.14 -3.42
N THR A 18 -2.63 -1.83 -3.42
CA THR A 18 -3.08 -1.10 -2.23
C THR A 18 -4.49 -1.52 -1.82
N VAL A 19 -5.39 -1.85 -2.76
CA VAL A 19 -6.74 -2.34 -2.44
C VAL A 19 -6.73 -3.74 -1.83
N ASN A 20 -5.80 -4.62 -2.24
CA ASN A 20 -5.65 -5.91 -1.60
C ASN A 20 -5.29 -5.76 -0.12
N LEU A 21 -4.30 -4.92 0.17
CA LEU A 21 -3.94 -4.60 1.55
C LEU A 21 -5.11 -3.96 2.32
N LEU A 22 -5.71 -2.91 1.75
CA LEU A 22 -6.79 -2.11 2.34
C LEU A 22 -8.02 -2.95 2.71
N SER A 23 -8.40 -3.88 1.83
CA SER A 23 -9.63 -4.68 1.96
C SER A 23 -9.43 -5.99 2.71
N CYS A 24 -8.25 -6.62 2.58
CA CYS A 24 -8.02 -7.99 3.08
C CYS A 24 -7.24 -8.07 4.38
N CYS A 25 -6.48 -7.04 4.77
CA CYS A 25 -5.77 -7.09 6.04
C CYS A 25 -6.73 -6.85 7.22
N THR A 26 -7.15 -7.95 7.84
CA THR A 26 -8.18 -7.96 8.89
C THR A 26 -7.75 -7.33 10.22
N PHE A 27 -6.45 -7.09 10.42
CA PHE A 27 -5.90 -6.48 11.64
C PHE A 27 -5.10 -5.20 11.36
N CYS A 28 -5.12 -4.70 10.13
CA CYS A 28 -4.43 -3.44 9.79
C CYS A 28 -5.22 -2.19 10.20
N GLY A 29 -6.49 -2.34 10.59
CA GLY A 29 -7.35 -1.22 10.98
C GLY A 29 -8.75 -1.35 10.40
N MET A 30 -9.32 -0.23 9.98
CA MET A 30 -10.70 -0.09 9.50
C MET A 30 -10.77 0.32 8.02
N GLY A 31 -9.76 -0.07 7.23
CA GLY A 31 -9.68 0.22 5.80
C GLY A 31 -9.69 1.72 5.51
N CYS A 32 -10.70 2.20 4.78
CA CYS A 32 -10.85 3.61 4.43
C CYS A 32 -11.06 4.55 5.63
N GLN A 33 -11.33 4.00 6.83
CA GLN A 33 -11.47 4.76 8.07
C GLN A 33 -10.17 4.82 8.89
N GLY A 34 -9.04 4.43 8.29
CA GLY A 34 -7.71 4.51 8.88
C GLY A 34 -7.15 3.14 9.26
N GLY A 35 -5.84 3.12 9.52
CA GLY A 35 -5.11 1.91 9.85
C GLY A 35 -3.73 2.15 10.44
N TRP A 36 -3.01 1.06 10.68
CA TRP A 36 -1.71 1.04 11.33
C TRP A 36 -0.62 0.59 10.35
N PRO A 37 0.35 1.46 9.99
CA PRO A 37 1.46 1.12 9.10
C PRO A 37 2.19 -0.16 9.52
N ALA A 38 2.49 -0.31 10.81
CA ALA A 38 3.19 -1.49 11.32
C ALA A 38 2.51 -2.81 10.95
N MET A 39 1.17 -2.85 11.03
CA MET A 39 0.39 -4.04 10.71
C MET A 39 0.37 -4.32 9.20
N ALA A 40 0.42 -3.29 8.36
CA ALA A 40 0.53 -3.46 6.91
C ALA A 40 1.84 -4.15 6.50
N TRP A 41 2.96 -3.72 7.08
CA TRP A 41 4.26 -4.36 6.84
C TRP A 41 4.29 -5.80 7.35
N LEU A 42 3.73 -6.06 8.53
CA LEU A 42 3.59 -7.43 9.06
C LEU A 42 2.71 -8.30 8.14
N TRP A 43 1.56 -7.80 7.68
CA TRP A 43 0.70 -8.52 6.74
C TRP A 43 1.44 -8.86 5.45
N TRP A 44 2.19 -7.91 4.90
CA TRP A 44 3.00 -8.13 3.70
C TRP A 44 4.08 -9.22 3.93
N ALA A 45 4.74 -9.25 5.09
CA ALA A 45 5.74 -10.28 5.39
C ALA A 45 5.11 -11.67 5.58
N TYR A 46 4.02 -11.78 6.35
CA TYR A 46 3.45 -13.08 6.73
C TYR A 46 2.44 -13.63 5.72
N VAL A 47 1.56 -12.79 5.19
CA VAL A 47 0.46 -13.19 4.30
C VAL A 47 0.78 -12.87 2.84
N GLY A 48 1.37 -11.70 2.59
CA GLY A 48 1.66 -11.20 1.25
C GLY A 48 0.49 -10.46 0.61
N LEU A 49 0.79 -9.80 -0.50
CA LEU A 49 -0.13 -8.93 -1.22
C LEU A 49 -0.12 -9.22 -2.73
N SER A 50 -1.24 -9.01 -3.39
CA SER A 50 -1.31 -9.08 -4.86
C SER A 50 -0.71 -7.86 -5.53
N THR A 51 -0.78 -7.79 -6.86
CA THR A 51 -0.31 -6.65 -7.66
C THR A 51 -1.47 -5.79 -8.15
N GLU A 52 -1.19 -4.54 -8.48
CA GLU A 52 -2.17 -3.62 -9.08
C GLU A 52 -2.74 -4.15 -10.40
N ASP A 53 -1.97 -4.88 -11.21
CA ASP A 53 -2.48 -5.51 -12.44
C ASP A 53 -3.57 -6.55 -12.14
N CYS A 54 -3.43 -7.28 -11.03
CA CYS A 54 -4.41 -8.27 -10.58
C CYS A 54 -5.62 -7.58 -9.91
N GLN A 55 -5.35 -6.63 -9.02
CA GLN A 55 -6.35 -5.93 -8.22
C GLN A 55 -6.03 -4.42 -8.23
N PRO A 56 -6.50 -3.69 -9.25
CA PRO A 56 -6.24 -2.26 -9.39
C PRO A 56 -6.97 -1.45 -8.32
N TYR A 57 -6.42 -0.27 -7.99
CA TYR A 57 -7.06 0.63 -7.04
C TYR A 57 -8.45 1.07 -7.56
N PRO A 58 -9.52 0.92 -6.77
CA PRO A 58 -10.89 1.05 -7.28
C PRO A 58 -11.38 2.50 -7.32
N PHE A 59 -10.72 3.41 -6.60
CA PHE A 59 -11.19 4.79 -6.49
C PHE A 59 -10.50 5.67 -7.54
N PRO A 60 -11.24 6.54 -8.24
CA PRO A 60 -10.66 7.42 -9.23
C PRO A 60 -9.77 8.48 -8.56
N PRO A 61 -8.79 9.03 -9.30
CA PRO A 61 -8.03 10.19 -8.82
C PRO A 61 -8.95 11.40 -8.60
N CYS A 62 -8.66 12.17 -7.55
CA CYS A 62 -9.39 13.37 -7.19
C CYS A 62 -8.41 14.47 -6.72
N SER A 63 -8.87 15.72 -6.76
CA SER A 63 -8.11 16.89 -6.32
C SER A 63 -8.26 17.11 -4.82
N HIS A 64 -7.13 17.14 -4.11
CA HIS A 64 -7.07 17.27 -2.66
C HIS A 64 -6.66 18.69 -2.30
N HIS A 65 -7.54 19.42 -1.60
CA HIS A 65 -7.33 20.81 -1.12
C HIS A 65 -6.88 21.83 -2.19
N SER A 66 -7.24 21.63 -3.45
CA SER A 66 -6.93 22.55 -4.55
C SER A 66 -7.91 22.38 -5.71
N GLU A 67 -8.10 23.42 -6.51
CA GLU A 67 -8.82 23.35 -7.78
C GLU A 67 -7.93 22.70 -8.85
N SER A 68 -8.54 21.88 -9.71
CA SER A 68 -7.84 21.17 -10.78
C SER A 68 -8.72 21.05 -12.02
N ASP A 69 -8.17 21.38 -13.18
CA ASP A 69 -8.83 21.17 -14.48
C ASP A 69 -8.83 19.68 -14.90
N LYS A 70 -8.02 18.84 -14.24
CA LYS A 70 -7.81 17.44 -14.61
C LYS A 70 -8.64 16.47 -13.77
N TYR A 71 -8.82 16.75 -12.49
CA TYR A 71 -9.45 15.84 -11.54
C TYR A 71 -10.56 16.55 -10.76
N PRO A 72 -11.71 15.88 -10.53
CA PRO A 72 -12.78 16.44 -9.70
C PRO A 72 -12.32 16.57 -8.25
N GLU A 73 -12.99 17.41 -7.47
CA GLU A 73 -12.78 17.47 -6.02
C GLU A 73 -12.95 16.10 -5.36
N CYS A 74 -12.12 15.82 -4.36
CA CYS A 74 -12.28 14.61 -3.58
C CYS A 74 -13.62 14.61 -2.82
N PRO A 75 -14.27 13.44 -2.66
CA PRO A 75 -15.51 13.36 -1.91
C PRO A 75 -15.34 13.86 -0.47
N ALA A 76 -16.35 14.55 0.05
CA ALA A 76 -16.36 15.05 1.42
C ALA A 76 -16.33 13.94 2.49
N LYS A 77 -16.67 12.71 2.11
CA LYS A 77 -16.63 11.52 2.97
C LYS A 77 -15.71 10.46 2.35
N PRO A 78 -14.98 9.69 3.17
CA PRO A 78 -14.24 8.54 2.67
C PRO A 78 -15.16 7.56 1.94
N TYR A 79 -14.66 6.94 0.87
CA TYR A 79 -15.31 5.80 0.25
C TYR A 79 -15.43 4.64 1.25
N ASP A 80 -16.44 3.78 1.07
CA ASP A 80 -16.52 2.55 1.85
C ASP A 80 -15.35 1.62 1.53
N THR A 81 -14.87 0.90 2.54
CA THR A 81 -13.83 -0.12 2.35
C THR A 81 -14.36 -1.21 1.41
N PRO A 82 -13.67 -1.49 0.28
CA PRO A 82 -14.10 -2.54 -0.64
C PRO A 82 -14.09 -3.92 0.02
N GLN A 83 -14.87 -4.85 -0.51
CA GLN A 83 -14.82 -6.25 -0.08
C GLN A 83 -13.48 -6.88 -0.45
N CYS A 84 -12.95 -7.72 0.45
CA CYS A 84 -11.74 -8.49 0.16
C CYS A 84 -12.02 -9.57 -0.89
N ASN A 85 -11.39 -9.44 -2.05
CA ASN A 85 -11.44 -10.45 -3.12
C ASN A 85 -10.22 -11.35 -3.09
N LYS A 86 -10.44 -12.66 -3.28
CA LYS A 86 -9.39 -13.70 -3.32
C LYS A 86 -8.94 -14.06 -4.74
N THR A 87 -9.39 -13.30 -5.73
CA THR A 87 -9.08 -13.47 -7.15
C THR A 87 -8.74 -12.11 -7.76
N CYS A 88 -8.06 -12.14 -8.91
CA CYS A 88 -7.88 -10.93 -9.71
C CYS A 88 -9.22 -10.44 -10.28
N ASN A 89 -9.28 -9.15 -10.65
CA ASN A 89 -10.47 -8.57 -11.28
C ASN A 89 -10.76 -9.25 -12.63
N ASN A 90 -9.72 -9.59 -13.38
CA ASN A 90 -9.83 -10.52 -14.50
C ASN A 90 -9.73 -11.96 -13.97
N SER A 91 -10.82 -12.71 -14.08
CA SER A 91 -10.91 -14.08 -13.57
C SER A 91 -9.99 -15.09 -14.27
N SER A 92 -9.46 -14.73 -15.44
CA SER A 92 -8.49 -15.57 -16.16
C SER A 92 -7.08 -15.48 -15.55
N ASP A 93 -6.80 -14.40 -14.80
CA ASP A 93 -5.49 -14.18 -14.22
C ASP A 93 -5.35 -14.90 -12.88
N LYS A 94 -4.22 -15.59 -12.71
CA LYS A 94 -3.91 -16.28 -11.45
C LYS A 94 -3.36 -15.29 -10.44
N MET A 95 -4.06 -15.13 -9.32
CA MET A 95 -3.58 -14.32 -8.20
C MET A 95 -2.25 -14.89 -7.66
N ARG A 96 -1.23 -14.03 -7.60
CA ARG A 96 0.05 -14.30 -6.95
C ARG A 96 0.21 -13.34 -5.77
N LEU A 97 0.63 -13.87 -4.63
CA LEU A 97 0.96 -13.07 -3.45
C LEU A 97 2.47 -12.86 -3.38
N TYR A 98 2.85 -11.60 -3.21
CA TYR A 98 4.21 -11.13 -3.05
C TYR A 98 4.45 -10.79 -1.59
N LYS A 99 5.49 -11.40 -1.00
CA LYS A 99 5.84 -11.26 0.42
C LYS A 99 7.14 -10.51 0.60
N GLY A 100 7.22 -9.77 1.70
CA GLY A 100 8.48 -9.30 2.25
C GLY A 100 9.15 -10.41 3.07
N GLU A 101 10.46 -10.31 3.26
CA GLU A 101 11.18 -11.27 4.11
C GLU A 101 10.90 -11.02 5.60
N ASN A 102 10.90 -9.77 6.02
CA ASN A 102 10.64 -9.36 7.40
C ASN A 102 9.97 -7.98 7.46
N ALA A 103 9.57 -7.58 8.67
CA ALA A 103 9.09 -6.25 9.00
C ALA A 103 9.70 -5.81 10.33
N TYR A 104 10.16 -4.56 10.41
CA TYR A 104 10.81 -3.99 11.59
C TYR A 104 10.52 -2.49 11.69
N PHE A 105 10.72 -1.94 12.89
CA PHE A 105 10.63 -0.51 13.13
C PHE A 105 11.97 0.16 12.94
N VAL A 106 11.93 1.40 12.47
CA VAL A 106 13.08 2.32 12.42
C VAL A 106 12.69 3.56 13.19
N SER A 107 13.63 4.16 13.92
CA SER A 107 13.36 5.33 14.75
C SER A 107 14.59 6.23 14.87
N GLY A 108 14.40 7.53 14.71
CA GLY A 108 15.48 8.52 14.77
C GLY A 108 15.99 8.92 13.39
N ALA A 109 16.44 10.18 13.28
CA ALA A 109 16.83 10.78 12.00
C ALA A 109 17.98 10.02 11.30
N ASP A 110 19.02 9.66 12.05
CA ASP A 110 20.19 8.95 11.50
C ASP A 110 19.81 7.57 10.96
N ASP A 111 18.94 6.85 11.67
CA ASP A 111 18.49 5.53 11.23
C ASP A 111 17.51 5.62 10.06
N TYR A 112 16.68 6.67 9.98
CA TYR A 112 15.88 6.93 8.78
C TYR A 112 16.75 7.20 7.55
N GLN A 113 17.81 8.00 7.69
CA GLN A 113 18.74 8.28 6.60
C GLN A 113 19.47 7.01 6.16
N ARG A 114 19.99 6.24 7.12
CA ARG A 114 20.71 4.98 6.87
C ARG A 114 19.81 3.95 6.18
N GLU A 115 18.58 3.79 6.68
CA GLU A 115 17.59 2.87 6.14
C GLU A 115 17.22 3.23 4.69
N LEU A 116 16.93 4.52 4.43
CA LEU A 116 16.58 4.99 3.10
C LEU A 116 17.74 4.80 2.11
N MET A 117 18.97 5.12 2.52
CA MET A 117 20.15 4.99 1.67
C MET A 117 20.48 3.53 1.33
N THR A 118 20.23 2.62 2.28
CA THR A 118 20.61 1.20 2.13
C THR A 118 19.54 0.39 1.42
N ASN A 119 18.28 0.56 1.82
CA ASN A 119 17.18 -0.31 1.40
C ASN A 119 16.14 0.40 0.54
N GLY A 120 16.25 1.72 0.39
CA GLY A 120 15.28 2.53 -0.34
C GLY A 120 14.04 2.90 0.49
N PRO A 121 13.00 3.45 -0.17
CA PRO A 121 11.84 4.03 0.49
C PRO A 121 11.16 3.11 1.49
N PHE A 122 10.67 3.70 2.58
CA PHE A 122 9.85 3.08 3.61
C PHE A 122 8.79 4.06 4.12
N GLU A 123 7.90 3.57 4.97
CA GLU A 123 6.74 4.32 5.44
C GLU A 123 6.99 4.94 6.82
N VAL A 124 6.51 6.16 7.01
CA VAL A 124 6.49 6.89 8.30
C VAL A 124 5.11 7.50 8.51
N ALA A 125 4.79 7.84 9.76
CA ALA A 125 3.56 8.54 10.12
C ALA A 125 3.87 9.87 10.83
N LEU A 126 3.02 10.87 10.61
CA LEU A 126 3.11 12.18 11.24
C LEU A 126 1.69 12.73 11.54
N THR A 127 1.61 13.69 12.45
CA THR A 127 0.35 14.38 12.78
C THR A 127 0.15 15.58 11.84
N VAL A 128 -1.03 15.65 11.22
CA VAL A 128 -1.46 16.75 10.34
C VAL A 128 -2.31 17.74 11.15
N TYR A 129 -2.14 19.05 10.93
CA TYR A 129 -2.85 20.14 11.60
C TYR A 129 -3.57 21.04 10.60
#